data_AF-A0A174EGW4-F1
#
_entry.id   AF-A0A174EGW4-F1
#
_cell.length_a   1.000
_cell.length_b   1.000
_cell.length_c   1.000
_cell.angle_alpha   90.00
_cell.angle_beta   90.00
_cell.angle_gamma   90.00
#
_symmetry.space_group_name_H-M   'P 1'
#
loop_
_entity.id
_entity.type
_entity.pdbx_description
1 polymer ?
#
loop_
_entity_poly.entity_id
_entity_poly.type
_entity_poly.pdbx_seq_one_letter_code
_entity_poly.pdbx_strand_id
1 'polypeptide(L)'
;MENIKRMISAPNLLNICIDSSKNGECGGRIWYLYKNWPVPFSNTVDLIKKMDGFFDKLNYPEASTVSRTFYMEEKSRKPEEKKEAVAQMAVQELLEKKGDEATFIIYVKYRQNATWQGEVIWADKKKKKCFRSALELLKMIDSALDHGKIDTEG
;
A
#
# COMPACT_ATOMS: atom_id res chain seq x y z
N MET A 1 -15.62 -13.36 5.77
CA MET A 1 -14.86 -12.83 4.62
C MET A 1 -15.57 -11.67 3.89
N GLU A 2 -16.76 -11.24 4.35
CA GLU A 2 -17.56 -10.16 3.74
C GLU A 2 -16.81 -8.83 3.55
N ASN A 3 -15.92 -8.48 4.49
CA ASN A 3 -15.22 -7.19 4.53
C ASN A 3 -14.20 -6.98 3.40
N ILE A 4 -13.68 -8.06 2.81
CA ILE A 4 -12.65 -8.02 1.75
C ILE A 4 -13.32 -8.03 0.37
N LYS A 5 -14.55 -8.56 0.24
CA LYS A 5 -15.25 -8.76 -1.04
C LYS A 5 -15.40 -7.49 -1.88
N ARG A 6 -15.62 -6.33 -1.23
CA ARG A 6 -15.70 -5.02 -1.90
C ARG A 6 -14.34 -4.47 -2.37
N MET A 7 -13.25 -4.89 -1.73
CA MET A 7 -11.89 -4.47 -2.09
C MET A 7 -11.27 -5.34 -3.18
N ILE A 8 -11.77 -6.58 -3.36
CA ILE A 8 -11.25 -7.52 -4.36
C ILE A 8 -11.45 -6.99 -5.78
N SER A 9 -12.51 -6.22 -6.02
CA SER A 9 -12.76 -5.62 -7.33
C SER A 9 -11.95 -4.34 -7.59
N ALA A 10 -11.15 -3.88 -6.61
CA ALA A 10 -10.39 -2.66 -6.76
C ALA A 10 -8.99 -2.93 -7.37
N PRO A 11 -8.66 -2.27 -8.50
CA PRO A 11 -7.38 -2.44 -9.17
C PRO A 11 -6.17 -2.02 -8.32
N ASN A 12 -6.37 -1.06 -7.43
CA ASN A 12 -5.33 -0.42 -6.63
C ASN A 12 -5.16 -1.03 -5.24
N LEU A 13 -5.46 -2.33 -5.11
CA LEU A 13 -5.24 -3.10 -3.90
C LEU A 13 -3.74 -3.36 -3.71
N LEU A 14 -3.25 -3.05 -2.51
CA LEU A 14 -1.88 -3.32 -2.09
C LEU A 14 -1.91 -4.31 -0.93
N ASN A 15 -1.08 -5.34 -0.97
CA ASN A 15 -0.79 -6.15 0.21
C ASN A 15 0.62 -5.82 0.69
N ILE A 16 0.71 -5.22 1.86
CA ILE A 16 1.96 -4.90 2.54
C ILE A 16 2.24 -6.00 3.56
N CYS A 17 3.24 -6.80 3.26
CA CYS A 17 3.82 -7.79 4.17
C CYS A 17 4.95 -7.13 4.94
N ILE A 18 4.88 -7.13 6.27
CA ILE A 18 5.96 -6.65 7.13
C ILE A 18 6.72 -7.88 7.61
N ASP A 19 8.01 -7.91 7.31
CA ASP A 19 8.89 -9.05 7.61
C ASP A 19 9.81 -8.76 8.82
N SER A 20 10.07 -7.48 9.10
CA SER A 20 10.85 -7.09 10.28
C SER A 20 10.41 -5.74 10.82
N SER A 21 10.35 -5.62 12.15
CA SER A 21 10.07 -4.37 12.84
C SER A 21 11.15 -4.09 13.91
N LYS A 22 12.15 -3.25 13.60
CA LYS A 22 13.26 -2.95 14.52
C LYS A 22 13.38 -1.44 14.74
N ASN A 23 13.45 -1.03 16.02
CA ASN A 23 13.75 0.35 16.43
C ASN A 23 12.88 1.46 15.79
N GLY A 24 11.57 1.20 15.63
CA GLY A 24 10.64 2.15 15.00
C GLY A 24 10.65 2.16 13.47
N GLU A 25 11.51 1.35 12.83
CA GLU A 25 11.50 1.14 11.38
C GLU A 25 10.90 -0.22 11.06
N CYS A 26 10.01 -0.24 10.06
CA CYS A 26 9.44 -1.47 9.53
C CYS A 26 9.95 -1.71 8.10
N GLY A 27 10.41 -2.93 7.87
CA GLY A 27 10.86 -3.43 6.58
C GLY A 27 10.03 -4.62 6.14
N GLY A 28 9.85 -4.75 4.83
CA GLY A 28 9.05 -5.83 4.28
C GLY A 28 8.91 -5.78 2.77
N ARG A 29 7.78 -6.30 2.29
CA ARG A 29 7.48 -6.52 0.87
C ARG A 29 6.09 -6.02 0.54
N ILE A 30 5.95 -5.32 -0.58
CA ILE A 30 4.67 -4.86 -1.14
C ILE A 30 4.32 -5.75 -2.33
N TRP A 31 3.11 -6.30 -2.32
CA TRP A 31 2.50 -7.03 -3.42
C TRP A 31 1.35 -6.21 -4.02
N TYR A 32 1.18 -6.29 -5.34
CA TYR A 32 0.05 -5.71 -6.07
C TYR A 32 -0.24 -6.52 -7.34
N LEU A 33 -1.46 -6.40 -7.86
CA LEU A 33 -2.00 -7.29 -8.91
C LEU A 33 -1.24 -7.24 -10.24
N TYR A 34 -0.55 -6.15 -10.54
CA TYR A 34 0.07 -5.89 -11.84
C TYR A 34 1.52 -6.36 -11.94
N LYS A 35 2.03 -7.06 -10.92
CA LYS A 35 3.44 -7.43 -10.88
C LYS A 35 3.67 -8.69 -10.07
N ASN A 36 4.37 -9.64 -10.69
CA ASN A 36 4.63 -10.96 -10.11
C ASN A 36 5.79 -10.99 -9.12
N TRP A 37 6.48 -9.87 -8.90
CA TRP A 37 7.56 -9.79 -7.93
C TRP A 37 7.27 -8.76 -6.83
N PRO A 38 7.55 -9.09 -5.56
CA PRO A 38 7.35 -8.18 -4.45
C PRO A 38 8.28 -6.98 -4.60
N VAL A 39 7.80 -5.81 -4.19
CA VAL A 39 8.62 -4.62 -4.05
C VAL A 39 9.12 -4.56 -2.61
N PRO A 40 10.41 -4.81 -2.35
CA PRO A 40 10.95 -4.69 -1.00
C PRO A 40 10.97 -3.21 -0.59
N PHE A 41 10.77 -2.98 0.70
CA PHE A 41 10.98 -1.70 1.37
C PHE A 41 11.71 -1.92 2.68
N SER A 42 12.58 -0.99 3.06
CA SER A 42 13.40 -1.11 4.27
C SER A 42 12.94 -0.23 5.42
N ASN A 43 12.18 0.82 5.13
CA ASN A 43 11.67 1.74 6.13
C ASN A 43 10.34 2.36 5.68
N THR A 44 9.69 3.06 6.61
CA THR A 44 8.40 3.71 6.42
C THR A 44 8.42 4.78 5.32
N VAL A 45 9.52 5.51 5.18
CA VAL A 45 9.65 6.55 4.15
C VAL A 45 9.73 5.93 2.75
N ASP A 46 10.49 4.86 2.60
CA ASP A 46 10.58 4.08 1.36
C ASP A 46 9.23 3.46 1.02
N LEU A 47 8.51 2.92 2.01
CA LEU A 47 7.15 2.42 1.83
C LEU A 47 6.23 3.46 1.20
N ILE A 48 6.19 4.68 1.76
CA ILE A 48 5.38 5.77 1.20
C ILE A 48 5.85 6.13 -0.21
N LYS A 49 7.15 6.26 -0.45
CA LYS A 49 7.67 6.56 -1.81
C LYS A 49 7.29 5.50 -2.84
N LYS A 50 7.37 4.21 -2.47
CA LYS A 50 6.96 3.10 -3.36
C LYS A 50 5.47 3.11 -3.62
N MET A 51 4.65 3.37 -2.59
CA MET A 51 3.21 3.50 -2.74
C MET A 51 2.86 4.67 -3.65
N ASP A 52 3.43 5.86 -3.44
CA ASP A 52 3.20 7.05 -4.27
C ASP A 52 3.57 6.78 -5.74
N GLY A 53 4.75 6.21 -5.98
CA GLY A 53 5.17 5.85 -7.33
C GLY A 53 4.32 4.75 -7.98
N PHE A 54 3.79 3.79 -7.22
CA PHE A 54 2.81 2.81 -7.74
C PHE A 54 1.53 3.49 -8.17
N PHE A 55 1.06 4.39 -7.32
CA PHE A 55 -0.17 5.13 -7.46
C PHE A 55 -0.14 6.12 -8.63
N ASP A 56 0.97 6.81 -8.86
CA ASP A 56 1.17 7.68 -10.02
C ASP A 56 1.25 6.87 -11.30
N LYS A 57 1.93 5.72 -11.28
CA LYS A 57 2.00 4.80 -12.44
C LYS A 57 0.64 4.20 -12.80
N LEU A 58 -0.17 3.88 -11.80
CA LEU A 58 -1.51 3.35 -12.01
C LEU A 58 -2.47 4.42 -12.55
N ASN A 59 -2.17 5.70 -12.29
CA ASN A 59 -3.07 6.84 -12.50
C ASN A 59 -4.49 6.60 -11.94
N TYR A 60 -4.60 5.75 -10.90
CA TYR A 60 -5.86 5.35 -10.29
C TYR A 60 -5.72 5.10 -8.78
N PRO A 61 -6.63 5.62 -7.94
CA PRO A 61 -7.56 6.70 -8.28
C PRO A 61 -6.80 7.94 -8.76
N GLU A 62 -7.35 8.62 -9.76
CA GLU A 62 -6.74 9.80 -10.38
C GLU A 62 -6.43 10.85 -9.29
N ALA A 63 -5.19 11.35 -9.28
CA ALA A 63 -4.78 12.32 -8.28
C ALA A 63 -5.58 13.62 -8.50
N SER A 64 -6.36 14.05 -7.51
CA SER A 64 -7.14 15.31 -7.61
C SER A 64 -6.23 16.55 -7.61
N THR A 65 -4.97 16.36 -7.22
CA THR A 65 -3.90 17.36 -7.24
C THR A 65 -2.75 16.81 -8.07
N VAL A 66 -2.53 17.36 -9.26
CA VAL A 66 -1.25 17.20 -9.96
C VAL A 66 -0.24 18.05 -9.21
N SER A 67 0.79 17.44 -8.63
CA SER A 67 1.95 18.17 -8.11
C SER A 67 2.58 18.94 -9.26
N ARG A 68 2.26 20.24 -9.36
CA ARG A 68 2.97 21.17 -10.21
C ARG A 68 4.34 21.41 -9.57
N THR A 69 5.27 20.51 -9.87
CA THR A 69 6.69 20.72 -9.57
C THR A 69 7.26 21.72 -10.56
N PHE A 70 7.84 22.81 -10.05
CA PHE A 70 8.56 23.84 -10.82
C PHE A 70 9.92 23.36 -11.38
N TYR A 71 10.29 22.09 -11.17
CA TYR A 71 11.40 21.46 -11.87
C TYR A 71 10.89 20.83 -13.16
N MET A 72 10.98 21.63 -14.22
CA MET A 72 10.88 21.17 -15.59
C MET A 72 12.17 20.42 -15.93
N GLU A 73 12.22 19.12 -15.64
CA GLU A 73 13.17 18.24 -16.32
C GLU A 73 12.49 17.74 -17.59
N GLU A 74 12.96 18.26 -18.73
CA GLU A 74 12.57 17.89 -20.10
C GLU A 74 12.98 16.46 -20.46
N LYS A 75 12.47 15.45 -19.76
CA LYS A 75 12.57 14.07 -20.22
C LYS A 75 11.29 13.71 -20.95
N SER A 76 11.34 13.98 -22.25
CA SER A 76 10.74 13.17 -23.32
C SER A 76 9.45 12.47 -22.92
N ARG A 77 8.33 13.21 -22.98
CA ARG A 77 6.99 12.61 -23.06
C ARG A 77 6.89 11.84 -24.37
N LYS A 78 7.44 10.62 -24.40
CA LYS A 78 6.90 9.59 -25.29
C LYS A 78 5.44 9.43 -24.87
N PRO A 79 4.49 9.30 -25.82
CA PRO A 79 3.17 8.82 -25.47
C PRO A 79 3.37 7.41 -24.92
N GLU A 80 3.45 7.27 -23.60
CA GLU A 80 3.30 5.96 -22.98
C GLU A 80 1.86 5.58 -23.28
N GLU A 81 1.72 4.76 -24.33
CA GLU A 81 0.54 3.97 -24.61
C GLU A 81 0.00 3.51 -23.26
N LYS A 82 -1.25 3.87 -22.94
CA LYS A 82 -1.97 3.39 -21.77
C LYS A 82 -2.08 1.87 -21.92
N LYS A 83 -1.02 1.14 -21.61
CA LYS A 83 -1.05 -0.30 -21.43
C LYS A 83 -1.95 -0.47 -20.23
N GLU A 84 -3.20 -0.83 -20.50
CA GLU A 84 -4.11 -1.32 -19.48
C GLU A 84 -3.30 -2.24 -18.59
N ALA A 85 -3.21 -1.91 -17.30
CA ALA A 85 -2.42 -2.70 -16.38
C ALA A 85 -3.09 -4.08 -16.33
N VAL A 86 -2.51 -5.06 -17.03
CA VAL A 86 -3.03 -6.42 -17.04
C VAL A 86 -2.72 -7.02 -15.68
N ALA A 87 -3.75 -7.47 -14.95
CA ALA A 87 -3.55 -8.18 -13.70
C ALA A 87 -2.73 -9.44 -13.98
N GLN A 88 -1.53 -9.50 -13.41
CA GLN A 88 -0.59 -10.61 -13.57
C GLN A 88 -0.86 -11.74 -12.56
N MET A 89 -1.67 -11.48 -11.53
CA MET A 89 -2.05 -12.44 -10.49
C MET A 89 -3.50 -12.25 -10.03
N ALA A 90 -4.09 -13.32 -9.48
CA ALA A 90 -5.40 -13.25 -8.84
C ALA A 90 -5.34 -12.50 -7.50
N VAL A 91 -6.41 -11.81 -7.15
CA VAL A 91 -6.52 -11.12 -5.86
C VAL A 91 -6.44 -12.10 -4.69
N GLN A 92 -6.95 -13.31 -4.86
CA GLN A 92 -6.86 -14.33 -3.82
C GLN A 92 -5.40 -14.68 -3.50
N GLU A 93 -4.57 -14.89 -4.53
CA GLU A 93 -3.14 -15.13 -4.36
C GLU A 93 -2.42 -13.96 -3.70
N LEU A 94 -2.82 -12.72 -4.03
CA LEU A 94 -2.31 -11.52 -3.38
C LEU A 94 -2.64 -11.54 -1.89
N LEU A 95 -3.88 -11.86 -1.51
CA LEU A 95 -4.34 -11.90 -0.12
C LEU A 95 -3.75 -13.08 0.68
N GLU A 96 -3.35 -14.15 0.00
CA GLU A 96 -2.66 -15.29 0.60
C GLU A 96 -1.21 -14.97 0.99
N LYS A 97 -0.61 -13.90 0.43
CA LYS A 97 0.72 -13.44 0.86
C LYS A 97 0.66 -12.87 2.27
N LYS A 98 1.52 -13.39 3.13
CA LYS A 98 1.68 -12.96 4.52
C LYS A 98 3.12 -12.53 4.77
N GLY A 99 3.29 -11.45 5.53
CA GLY A 99 4.57 -11.10 6.14
C GLY A 99 4.79 -11.88 7.43
N ASP A 100 6.05 -11.98 7.84
CA ASP A 100 6.46 -12.68 9.06
C ASP A 100 5.92 -12.03 10.34
N GLU A 101 5.88 -10.69 10.40
CA GLU A 101 5.45 -9.94 11.60
C GLU A 101 3.98 -9.51 11.48
N ALA A 102 3.61 -8.95 10.34
CA ALA A 102 2.26 -8.43 10.12
C ALA A 102 1.92 -8.34 8.63
N THR A 103 0.63 -8.35 8.33
CA THR A 103 0.12 -8.24 6.96
C THR A 103 -1.01 -7.24 6.90
N PHE A 104 -0.86 -6.23 6.03
CA PHE A 104 -1.82 -5.14 5.85
C PHE A 104 -2.29 -5.09 4.41
N ILE A 105 -3.59 -5.20 4.22
CA ILE A 105 -4.23 -5.04 2.91
C ILE A 105 -4.76 -3.63 2.83
N ILE A 106 -4.24 -2.84 1.91
CA ILE A 106 -4.55 -1.42 1.76
C ILE A 106 -5.30 -1.21 0.46
N TYR A 107 -6.39 -0.47 0.57
CA TYR A 107 -7.19 -0.02 -0.53
C TYR A 107 -7.37 1.49 -0.45
N VAL A 108 -6.86 2.23 -1.43
CA VAL A 108 -7.01 3.70 -1.50
C VAL A 108 -8.28 4.03 -2.29
N LYS A 109 -9.25 4.70 -1.67
CA LYS A 109 -10.48 5.12 -2.38
C LYS A 109 -10.30 6.44 -3.10
N TYR A 110 -9.56 7.37 -2.49
CA TYR A 110 -9.43 8.74 -2.98
C TYR A 110 -8.01 9.27 -2.79
N ARG A 111 -7.60 10.21 -3.65
CA ARG A 111 -6.39 11.02 -3.50
C ARG A 111 -6.72 12.51 -3.53
N GLN A 112 -7.30 12.98 -2.43
CA GLN A 112 -7.64 14.40 -2.26
C GLN A 112 -6.63 15.09 -1.35
N ASN A 113 -6.37 16.37 -1.59
CA ASN A 113 -5.45 17.20 -0.78
C ASN A 113 -4.02 16.65 -0.69
N ALA A 114 -3.47 16.12 -1.79
CA ALA A 114 -2.13 15.52 -1.83
C ALA A 114 -1.89 14.42 -0.78
N THR A 115 -2.94 13.71 -0.36
CA THR A 115 -2.84 12.55 0.54
C THR A 115 -3.79 11.45 0.10
N TRP A 116 -3.59 10.24 0.63
CA TRP A 116 -4.45 9.09 0.35
C TRP A 116 -5.53 8.93 1.42
N GLN A 117 -6.74 8.62 0.97
CA GLN A 117 -7.85 8.23 1.83
C GLN A 117 -8.34 6.85 1.40
N GLY A 118 -8.60 5.98 2.37
CA GLY A 118 -8.91 4.60 2.05
C GLY A 118 -9.20 3.75 3.27
N GLU A 119 -9.00 2.46 3.09
CA GLU A 119 -9.25 1.44 4.09
C GLU A 119 -8.04 0.52 4.16
N VAL A 120 -7.66 0.16 5.38
CA VAL A 120 -6.64 -0.82 5.68
C VAL A 120 -7.27 -1.97 6.45
N ILE A 121 -6.94 -3.20 6.06
CA ILE A 121 -7.32 -4.41 6.77
C ILE A 121 -6.05 -5.03 7.31
N TRP A 122 -5.98 -5.16 8.62
CA TRP A 122 -4.98 -6.01 9.26
C TRP A 122 -5.44 -7.46 9.10
N ALA A 123 -4.75 -8.22 8.26
CA ALA A 123 -5.15 -9.58 7.90
C ALA A 123 -5.11 -10.52 9.11
N ASP A 124 -4.12 -10.33 9.99
CA ASP A 124 -3.90 -11.15 11.18
C ASP A 124 -5.03 -11.01 12.21
N LYS A 125 -5.30 -9.77 12.66
CA LYS A 125 -6.40 -9.49 13.61
C LYS A 125 -7.78 -9.39 12.95
N LYS A 126 -7.89 -9.57 11.62
CA LYS A 126 -9.10 -9.37 10.80
C LYS A 126 -9.80 -8.03 11.07
N LYS A 127 -9.04 -7.00 11.46
CA LYS A 127 -9.56 -5.67 11.80
C LYS A 127 -9.47 -4.77 10.58
N LYS A 128 -10.61 -4.18 10.22
CA LYS A 128 -10.71 -3.15 9.19
C LYS A 128 -10.73 -1.78 9.83
N LYS A 129 -9.90 -0.86 9.35
CA LYS A 129 -9.91 0.56 9.71
C LYS A 129 -9.91 1.43 8.46
N CYS A 130 -10.58 2.56 8.52
CA CYS A 130 -10.51 3.57 7.48
C CYS A 130 -9.40 4.55 7.84
N PHE A 131 -8.61 4.99 6.86
CA PHE A 131 -7.64 6.05 7.03
C PHE A 131 -8.02 7.28 6.18
N ARG A 132 -7.80 8.47 6.74
CA ARG A 132 -8.07 9.76 6.10
C ARG A 132 -6.82 10.48 5.61
N SER A 133 -5.64 9.95 5.89
CA SER A 133 -4.38 10.45 5.36
C SER A 133 -3.30 9.37 5.32
N ALA A 134 -2.22 9.60 4.58
CA ALA A 134 -1.04 8.74 4.58
C ALA A 134 -0.42 8.62 5.98
N LEU A 135 -0.39 9.72 6.74
CA LEU A 135 0.13 9.71 8.11
C LEU A 135 -0.76 8.89 9.06
N GLU A 136 -2.08 8.96 8.89
CA GLU A 136 -3.00 8.12 9.66
C GLU A 136 -2.82 6.63 9.35
N LEU A 137 -2.59 6.27 8.08
CA LEU A 137 -2.22 4.92 7.69
C LEU A 137 -0.92 4.47 8.38
N LEU A 138 0.12 5.32 8.37
CA LEU A 138 1.39 5.01 9.03
C LEU A 138 1.22 4.78 10.53
N LYS A 139 0.46 5.66 11.21
CA LYS A 139 0.13 5.47 12.63
C LYS A 139 -0.58 4.14 12.88
N MET A 140 -1.48 3.73 11.99
CA MET A 140 -2.17 2.43 12.13
C MET A 140 -1.22 1.24 11.99
N ILE A 141 -0.26 1.31 11.07
CA ILE A 141 0.78 0.28 10.90
C ILE A 141 1.69 0.25 12.12
N ASP A 142 2.19 1.42 12.55
CA ASP A 142 3.10 1.56 13.68
C ASP A 142 2.47 1.04 14.99
N SER A 143 1.24 1.47 15.31
CA SER A 143 0.51 0.94 16.48
C SER A 143 0.25 -0.55 16.39
N ALA A 144 0.04 -1.10 15.20
CA ALA A 144 -0.17 -2.54 15.03
C ALA A 144 1.13 -3.34 15.26
N LEU A 145 2.28 -2.79 14.90
CA LEU A 145 3.59 -3.38 15.18
C LEU A 145 3.99 -3.27 16.65
N ASP A 146 3.64 -2.16 17.31
CA ASP A 146 3.91 -1.98 18.74
C ASP A 146 3.05 -2.93 19.61
N HIS A 147 1.75 -3.02 19.31
CA HIS A 147 0.84 -3.97 19.98
C HIS A 147 1.07 -5.44 19.62
N GLY A 148 1.99 -5.76 18.72
CA GLY A 148 2.42 -7.14 18.42
C GLY A 148 3.52 -7.64 19.36
N LYS A 149 4.19 -6.74 20.09
CA LYS A 149 5.35 -7.06 20.94
C LYS A 149 5.00 -7.32 22.41
N ILE A 150 3.71 -7.21 22.78
CA ILE A 150 3.29 -7.23 24.19
C ILE A 150 3.00 -8.66 24.70
N ASP A 151 2.88 -9.67 23.82
CA ASP A 151 2.48 -11.02 24.22
C ASP A 151 3.64 -12.04 24.29
N THR A 152 4.84 -11.65 24.77
CA THR A 152 5.94 -12.63 25.00
C THR A 152 6.55 -12.60 26.40
N GLU A 153 5.99 -11.85 27.35
CA GLU A 153 6.40 -11.96 28.77
C GLU A 153 5.18 -12.03 29.68
N GLY A 154 4.90 -13.24 30.19
CA GLY A 154 3.84 -13.55 31.15
C GLY A 154 3.73 -15.04 31.41
#